data_AF-A0A7J4J2C3-F1
#
_entry.id   AF-A0A7J4J2C3-F1
#
_cell.length_a   1.000
_cell.length_b   1.000
_cell.length_c   1.000
_cell.angle_alpha   90.00
_cell.angle_beta   90.00
_cell.angle_gamma   90.00
#
_symmetry.space_group_name_H-M   'P 1'
#
loop_
_entity.id
_entity.type
_entity.pdbx_description
1 polymer ?
#
loop_
_entity_poly.entity_id
_entity_poly.type
_entity_poly.pdbx_seq_one_letter_code
_entity_poly.pdbx_strand_id
1 'polypeptide(L)'
;MAKSVVKPSKEELGFLYDNQRLNVTQIAKKIGVAEDTVKKWIIGYGFNYRGIGPRKNPKDFVKPSKEELSNLYHDQKLTLRDLGKKFNVSKTTVKEWFNKYGLKARSDPQEAKLGRRNIYLPNKEQLSKDYEFLSVDLIARKYGISTEPILTLLTNTNIQKRNRSESRKLAEKTGRFFSWNKGKGINDPKIAEMMQNLHKKQMEKKDQTKIKQSETRKRLFAEGKLKSWNKWKTGVYSEETINKIRKARLGQKITKNTKPEQLMRLLLEKNDLTNGLVEQYGLKIGKFLTIPDFAYPEHKLAIYCDGEFWHGGFHHINQSFEKMKEGRVKESIKKTREKDAKIHFTLWNNGWTPLRFWQRAIEKTPEWVIEQIKKNLFDKEYIKKREAERKEYLTMPVI
;
A
#
# COMPACT_ATOMS: atom_id res chain seq x y z
N MET A 1 3.10 36.30 -23.04
CA MET A 1 2.25 36.08 -24.23
C MET A 1 2.49 34.66 -24.72
N ALA A 2 1.52 33.76 -24.59
CA ALA A 2 1.67 32.39 -25.07
C ALA A 2 1.59 32.42 -26.61
N LYS A 3 2.65 32.00 -27.30
CA LYS A 3 2.62 31.81 -28.77
C LYS A 3 1.44 30.88 -29.08
N SER A 4 0.45 31.36 -29.82
CA SER A 4 -0.67 30.54 -30.29
C SER A 4 -0.09 29.50 -31.23
N VAL A 5 0.12 28.29 -30.73
CA VAL A 5 0.68 27.24 -31.56
C VAL A 5 -0.38 26.79 -32.56
N VAL A 6 -0.14 27.10 -33.83
CA VAL A 6 -1.02 26.75 -34.94
C VAL A 6 -0.93 25.24 -35.18
N LYS A 7 -2.09 24.60 -35.35
CA LYS A 7 -2.19 23.17 -35.66
C LYS A 7 -1.64 22.94 -37.09
N PRO A 8 -0.64 22.06 -37.29
CA PRO A 8 -0.08 21.77 -38.61
C PRO A 8 -1.12 21.12 -39.53
N SER A 9 -0.98 21.34 -40.83
CA SER A 9 -1.82 20.71 -41.85
C SER A 9 -1.60 19.18 -41.88
N LYS A 10 -2.51 18.44 -42.53
CA LYS A 10 -2.35 16.99 -42.68
C LYS A 10 -1.05 16.64 -43.42
N GLU A 11 -0.70 17.42 -44.44
CA GLU A 11 0.49 17.23 -45.25
C GLU A 11 1.77 17.54 -44.47
N GLU A 12 1.80 18.62 -43.70
CA GLU A 12 2.94 18.97 -42.84
C GLU A 12 3.16 17.92 -41.76
N LEU A 13 2.09 17.48 -41.10
CA LEU A 13 2.20 16.43 -40.09
C LEU A 13 2.62 15.10 -40.72
N GLY A 14 2.09 14.78 -41.91
CA GLY A 14 2.49 13.62 -42.69
C GLY A 14 3.96 13.68 -43.10
N PHE A 15 4.46 14.84 -43.52
CA PHE A 15 5.87 15.01 -43.86
C PHE A 15 6.78 14.83 -42.63
N LEU A 16 6.41 15.39 -41.47
CA LEU A 16 7.16 15.21 -40.23
C LEU A 16 7.10 13.76 -39.72
N TYR A 17 5.94 13.12 -39.83
CA TYR A 17 5.67 11.80 -39.26
C TYR A 17 6.07 10.65 -40.18
N ASP A 18 5.73 10.72 -41.47
CA ASP A 18 5.99 9.68 -42.46
C ASP A 18 7.31 9.84 -43.19
N ASN A 19 7.62 11.04 -43.69
CA ASN A 19 8.84 11.29 -44.45
C ASN A 19 10.06 11.47 -43.54
N GLN A 20 9.99 12.38 -42.57
CA GLN A 20 11.08 12.64 -41.61
C GLN A 20 11.13 11.65 -40.45
N ARG A 21 10.11 10.78 -40.31
CA ARG A 21 9.97 9.77 -39.24
C ARG A 21 10.19 10.30 -37.82
N LEU A 22 9.87 11.57 -37.57
CA LEU A 22 9.94 12.12 -36.22
C LEU A 22 8.91 11.43 -35.32
N ASN A 23 9.33 11.13 -34.09
CA ASN A 23 8.41 10.58 -33.11
C ASN A 23 7.55 11.69 -32.48
N VAL A 24 6.47 11.29 -31.81
CA VAL A 24 5.51 12.20 -31.17
C VAL A 24 6.21 13.21 -30.26
N THR A 25 7.21 12.78 -29.48
CA THR A 25 7.99 13.66 -28.59
C THR A 25 8.81 14.69 -29.35
N GLN A 26 9.45 14.31 -30.46
CA GLN A 26 10.23 15.21 -31.31
C GLN A 26 9.33 16.21 -32.03
N ILE A 27 8.19 15.76 -32.55
CA ILE A 27 7.19 16.63 -33.19
C ILE A 27 6.62 17.60 -32.15
N ALA A 28 6.28 17.12 -30.95
CA ALA A 28 5.77 17.93 -29.85
C ALA A 28 6.77 19.01 -29.42
N LYS A 29 8.05 18.66 -29.29
CA LYS A 29 9.12 19.60 -28.98
C LYS A 29 9.38 20.61 -30.11
N LYS A 30 9.33 20.17 -31.37
CA LYS A 30 9.54 21.02 -32.55
C LYS A 30 8.43 22.05 -32.72
N ILE A 31 7.19 21.66 -32.44
CA ILE A 31 6.02 22.51 -32.58
C ILE A 31 5.73 23.31 -31.29
N GLY A 32 6.22 22.84 -30.13
CA GLY A 32 6.02 23.50 -28.84
C GLY A 32 4.69 23.14 -28.17
N VAL A 33 4.20 21.92 -28.38
CA VAL A 33 2.93 21.42 -27.80
C VAL A 33 3.17 20.20 -26.91
N ALA A 34 2.15 19.82 -26.13
CA ALA A 34 2.16 18.56 -25.40
C ALA A 34 2.12 17.35 -26.36
N GLU A 35 2.78 16.25 -25.98
CA GLU A 35 2.85 15.03 -26.79
C GLU A 35 1.45 14.49 -27.15
N ASP A 36 0.52 14.53 -26.20
CA ASP A 36 -0.84 14.05 -26.41
C ASP A 36 -1.61 14.88 -27.45
N THR A 37 -1.25 16.15 -27.62
CA THR A 37 -1.82 17.00 -28.69
C THR A 37 -1.40 16.49 -30.05
N VAL A 38 -0.12 16.12 -30.22
CA VAL A 38 0.39 15.53 -31.46
C VAL A 38 -0.22 14.15 -31.71
N LYS A 39 -0.40 13.32 -30.67
CA LYS A 39 -1.09 12.02 -30.81
C LYS A 39 -2.51 12.19 -31.35
N LYS A 40 -3.26 13.15 -30.81
CA LYS A 40 -4.61 13.47 -31.27
C LYS A 40 -4.64 13.92 -32.73
N TRP A 41 -3.63 14.68 -33.18
CA TRP A 41 -3.53 15.10 -34.58
C TRP A 41 -3.20 13.94 -35.52
N ILE A 42 -2.27 13.07 -35.15
CA ILE A 42 -1.91 11.86 -35.92
C ILE A 42 -3.15 10.98 -36.11
N ILE A 43 -3.86 10.68 -35.02
CA ILE A 43 -5.09 9.86 -35.07
C ILE A 43 -6.19 10.59 -35.84
N GLY A 44 -6.39 11.89 -35.57
CA GLY A 44 -7.46 12.69 -36.18
C GLY A 44 -7.29 12.93 -37.68
N TYR A 45 -6.06 12.91 -38.19
CA TYR A 45 -5.78 12.98 -39.63
C TYR A 45 -5.74 11.60 -40.32
N GLY A 46 -5.97 10.51 -39.57
CA GLY A 46 -6.02 9.15 -40.08
C GLY A 46 -4.66 8.49 -40.32
N PHE A 47 -3.58 9.01 -39.72
CA PHE A 47 -2.29 8.33 -39.75
C PHE A 47 -2.29 7.13 -38.81
N ASN A 48 -1.68 6.03 -39.26
CA ASN A 48 -1.46 4.87 -38.40
C ASN A 48 -0.49 5.24 -37.28
N TYR A 49 -0.99 5.27 -36.05
CA TYR A 49 -0.16 5.53 -34.88
C TYR A 49 0.87 4.40 -34.74
N ARG A 50 2.11 4.71 -35.12
CA ARG A 50 3.29 3.89 -34.84
C ARG A 50 3.37 3.75 -33.33
N GLY A 51 2.90 2.61 -32.82
CA GLY A 51 3.06 2.24 -31.42
C GLY A 51 4.52 2.25 -31.00
N ILE A 52 4.78 1.92 -29.73
CA ILE A 52 6.13 1.76 -29.18
C ILE A 52 6.74 0.46 -29.77
N GLY A 53 6.98 0.45 -31.07
CA GLY A 53 7.75 -0.55 -31.78
C GLY A 53 9.24 -0.25 -31.65
N PRO A 54 10.12 -1.21 -32.03
CA PRO A 54 11.56 -1.02 -31.95
C PRO A 54 11.96 0.24 -32.71
N ARG A 55 12.75 1.08 -32.05
CA ARG A 55 13.29 2.33 -32.60
C ARG A 55 14.07 2.00 -33.86
N LYS A 56 13.48 2.20 -35.04
CA LYS A 56 14.22 2.13 -36.30
C LYS A 56 14.90 3.49 -36.50
N ASN A 57 16.21 3.48 -36.72
CA ASN A 57 16.97 4.68 -37.00
C ASN A 57 16.41 5.39 -38.25
N PRO A 58 16.57 6.73 -38.37
CA PRO A 58 16.26 7.47 -39.61
C PRO A 58 16.92 6.80 -40.83
N LYS A 59 16.29 6.90 -42.02
CA LYS A 59 16.82 6.26 -43.25
C LYS A 59 18.25 6.70 -43.59
N ASP A 60 18.64 7.91 -43.20
CA ASP A 60 19.95 8.50 -43.47
C ASP A 60 20.97 8.28 -42.33
N PHE A 61 20.61 7.47 -41.32
CA PHE A 61 21.53 7.18 -40.23
C PHE A 61 22.67 6.27 -40.70
N VAL A 62 23.84 6.86 -40.90
CA VAL A 62 25.08 6.11 -41.14
C VAL A 62 25.58 5.57 -39.81
N LYS A 63 25.74 4.25 -39.73
CA LYS A 63 26.27 3.58 -38.55
C LYS A 63 27.79 3.85 -38.45
N PRO A 64 28.31 4.29 -37.29
CA PRO A 64 29.75 4.53 -37.13
C PRO A 64 30.56 3.25 -37.29
N SER A 65 31.78 3.39 -37.80
CA SER A 65 32.68 2.25 -38.04
C SER A 65 33.19 1.65 -36.73
N LYS A 66 33.75 0.44 -36.80
CA LYS A 66 34.37 -0.22 -35.64
C LYS A 66 35.51 0.61 -35.06
N GLU A 67 36.35 1.17 -35.93
CA GLU A 67 37.51 1.99 -35.58
C GLU A 67 37.09 3.30 -34.92
N GLU A 68 36.08 3.96 -35.47
CA GLU A 68 35.54 5.20 -34.91
C GLU A 68 34.97 4.98 -33.50
N LEU A 69 34.18 3.92 -33.29
CA LEU A 69 33.66 3.59 -31.96
C LEU A 69 34.78 3.20 -31.00
N SER A 70 35.80 2.49 -31.47
CA SER A 70 36.95 2.10 -30.65
C SER A 70 37.74 3.32 -30.18
N ASN A 71 38.09 4.23 -31.08
CA ASN A 71 38.87 5.43 -30.75
C ASN A 71 38.12 6.35 -29.79
N LEU A 72 36.83 6.57 -30.02
CA LEU A 72 36.01 7.40 -29.12
C LEU A 72 35.89 6.77 -27.71
N TYR A 73 35.89 5.45 -27.62
CA TYR A 73 35.69 4.74 -26.35
C TYR A 73 36.97 4.48 -25.57
N HIS A 74 38.04 4.06 -26.24
CA HIS A 74 39.31 3.68 -25.63
C HIS A 74 40.26 4.87 -25.50
N ASP A 75 40.34 5.74 -26.51
CA ASP A 75 41.33 6.84 -26.54
C ASP A 75 40.73 8.11 -25.93
N GLN A 76 39.55 8.52 -26.40
CA GLN A 76 38.86 9.71 -25.90
C GLN A 76 38.06 9.46 -24.62
N LYS A 77 38.09 8.23 -24.08
CA LYS A 77 37.46 7.82 -22.81
C LYS A 77 35.96 8.15 -22.67
N LEU A 78 35.21 8.34 -23.76
CA LEU A 78 33.76 8.61 -23.68
C LEU A 78 32.99 7.42 -23.10
N THR A 79 31.95 7.67 -22.31
CA THR A 79 31.05 6.61 -21.83
C THR A 79 30.11 6.12 -22.94
N LEU A 80 29.53 4.92 -22.81
CA LEU A 80 28.51 4.44 -23.76
C LEU A 80 27.30 5.38 -23.83
N ARG A 81 27.02 6.10 -22.74
CA ARG A 81 25.97 7.13 -22.68
C ARG A 81 26.35 8.36 -23.49
N ASP A 82 27.61 8.79 -23.44
CA ASP A 82 28.08 9.96 -24.19
C ASP A 82 28.19 9.65 -25.69
N LEU A 83 28.60 8.43 -26.05
CA LEU A 83 28.49 7.93 -27.43
C LEU A 83 27.04 7.93 -27.91
N GLY A 84 26.10 7.47 -27.07
CA GLY A 84 24.68 7.51 -27.40
C GLY A 84 24.19 8.93 -27.69
N LYS A 85 24.59 9.92 -26.88
CA LYS A 85 24.27 11.33 -27.15
C LYS A 85 24.91 11.82 -28.44
N LYS A 86 26.18 11.51 -28.68
CA LYS A 86 26.94 11.94 -29.87
C LYS A 86 26.28 11.46 -31.16
N PHE A 87 25.83 10.21 -31.19
CA PHE A 87 25.16 9.62 -32.36
C PHE A 87 23.64 9.70 -32.31
N ASN A 88 23.07 10.43 -31.35
CA ASN A 88 21.63 10.57 -31.14
C ASN A 88 20.86 9.22 -31.06
N VAL A 89 21.48 8.22 -30.43
CA VAL A 89 20.91 6.89 -30.20
C VAL A 89 20.91 6.55 -28.70
N SER A 90 20.22 5.46 -28.34
CA SER A 90 20.23 5.01 -26.95
C SER A 90 21.54 4.32 -26.57
N LYS A 91 21.92 4.36 -25.29
CA LYS A 91 23.09 3.60 -24.79
C LYS A 91 23.00 2.10 -25.11
N THR A 92 21.78 1.57 -25.18
CA THR A 92 21.51 0.17 -25.54
C THR A 92 21.88 -0.11 -26.99
N THR A 93 21.56 0.81 -27.90
CA THR A 93 21.91 0.74 -29.32
C THR A 93 23.42 0.77 -29.52
N VAL A 94 24.14 1.61 -28.76
CA VAL A 94 25.62 1.61 -28.79
C VAL A 94 26.17 0.29 -28.26
N LYS A 95 25.59 -0.26 -27.18
CA LYS A 95 25.99 -1.56 -26.63
C LYS A 95 25.78 -2.71 -27.64
N GLU A 96 24.68 -2.67 -28.39
CA GLU A 96 24.43 -3.62 -29.49
C GLU A 96 25.48 -3.50 -30.60
N TRP A 97 25.93 -2.27 -30.92
CA TRP A 97 27.01 -2.08 -31.88
C TRP A 97 28.33 -2.65 -31.38
N PHE A 98 28.65 -2.46 -30.10
CA PHE A 98 29.83 -3.05 -29.47
C PHE A 98 29.80 -4.57 -29.56
N ASN A 99 28.67 -5.19 -29.22
CA ASN A 99 28.50 -6.64 -29.34
C ASN A 99 28.67 -7.11 -30.80
N LYS A 100 28.05 -6.41 -31.76
CA LYS A 100 28.13 -6.76 -33.19
C LYS A 100 29.54 -6.59 -33.76
N TYR A 101 30.32 -5.63 -33.25
CA TYR A 101 31.69 -5.38 -33.69
C TYR A 101 32.75 -6.14 -32.88
N GLY A 102 32.34 -6.96 -31.90
CA GLY A 102 33.24 -7.69 -31.01
C GLY A 102 34.03 -6.80 -30.05
N LEU A 103 33.56 -5.58 -29.79
CA LEU A 103 34.20 -4.65 -28.86
C LEU A 103 33.75 -4.96 -27.42
N LYS A 104 34.71 -5.06 -26.49
CA LYS A 104 34.43 -5.23 -25.06
C LYS A 104 34.14 -3.88 -24.43
N ALA A 105 32.92 -3.68 -23.94
CA ALA A 105 32.60 -2.55 -23.09
C ALA A 105 33.30 -2.69 -21.73
N ARG A 106 33.76 -1.56 -21.16
CA ARG A 106 34.17 -1.44 -19.76
C ARG A 106 33.05 -1.91 -18.84
N SER A 107 33.43 -2.35 -17.63
CA SER A 107 32.44 -2.74 -16.62
C SER A 107 31.64 -1.53 -16.13
N ASP A 108 30.40 -1.75 -15.65
CA ASP A 108 29.54 -0.68 -15.12
C ASP A 108 30.24 0.20 -14.04
N PRO A 109 31.08 -0.35 -13.13
CA PRO A 109 31.86 0.46 -12.20
C PRO A 109 32.91 1.36 -12.88
N GLN A 110 33.56 0.89 -13.95
CA GLN A 110 34.54 1.67 -14.71
C GLN A 110 33.87 2.78 -15.52
N GLU A 111 32.74 2.48 -16.17
CA GLU A 111 31.87 3.48 -16.82
C GLU A 111 31.39 4.55 -15.83
N ALA A 112 30.97 4.14 -14.63
CA ALA A 112 30.45 5.05 -13.62
C ALA A 112 31.51 6.03 -13.12
N LYS A 113 32.79 5.62 -13.02
CA LYS A 113 33.91 6.50 -12.61
C LYS A 113 34.16 7.61 -13.63
N LEU A 114 34.16 7.29 -14.92
CA LEU A 114 34.38 8.28 -16.00
C LEU A 114 33.17 9.21 -16.20
N GLY A 115 31.97 8.75 -15.86
CA GLY A 115 30.75 9.57 -15.87
C GLY A 115 30.56 10.47 -14.63
N ARG A 116 31.46 10.43 -13.64
CA ARG A 116 31.40 11.35 -12.49
C ARG A 116 31.74 12.76 -12.98
N ARG A 117 30.71 13.60 -13.13
CA ARG A 117 30.93 15.05 -13.17
C ARG A 117 31.66 15.44 -11.89
N ASN A 118 32.51 16.47 -11.95
CA ASN A 118 33.16 17.03 -10.78
C ASN A 118 32.05 17.59 -9.86
N ILE A 119 31.60 16.79 -8.91
CA ILE A 119 30.47 17.10 -8.03
C ILE A 119 31.03 17.85 -6.83
N TYR A 120 30.73 19.14 -6.74
CA TYR A 120 31.06 19.95 -5.57
C TYR A 120 30.00 19.73 -4.49
N LEU A 121 30.41 19.10 -3.38
CA LEU A 121 29.54 18.89 -2.22
C LEU A 121 29.70 20.06 -1.23
N PRO A 122 28.60 20.53 -0.60
CA PRO A 122 28.70 21.52 0.45
C PRO A 122 29.50 20.98 1.64
N ASN A 123 30.37 21.80 2.20
CA ASN A 123 30.98 21.52 3.50
C ASN A 123 29.93 21.65 4.63
N LYS A 124 30.28 21.24 5.85
CA LYS A 124 29.34 21.23 7.00
C LYS A 124 28.72 22.61 7.27
N GLU A 125 29.51 23.68 7.20
CA GLU A 125 29.05 25.05 7.47
C GLU A 125 28.09 25.55 6.39
N GLN A 126 28.43 25.33 5.12
CA GLN A 126 27.59 25.67 3.98
C GLN A 126 26.28 24.89 4.02
N LEU A 127 26.35 23.60 4.32
CA LEU A 127 25.18 22.73 4.44
C LEU A 127 24.27 23.19 5.58
N SER A 128 24.83 23.58 6.74
CA SER A 128 24.04 24.07 7.87
C SER A 128 23.33 25.38 7.54
N LYS A 129 24.03 26.35 6.94
CA LYS A 129 23.45 27.64 6.53
C LYS A 129 22.36 27.46 5.48
N ASP A 130 22.61 26.62 4.48
CA ASP A 130 21.63 26.34 3.44
C ASP A 130 20.43 25.56 3.99
N TYR A 131 20.65 24.61 4.90
CA TYR A 131 19.60 23.84 5.55
C TYR A 131 18.86 24.60 6.64
N GLU A 132 19.18 25.87 6.90
CA GLU A 132 18.35 26.74 7.73
C GLU A 132 17.18 27.30 6.91
N PHE A 133 17.45 27.74 5.68
CA PHE A 133 16.51 28.49 4.84
C PHE A 133 15.96 27.72 3.64
N LEU A 134 16.65 26.66 3.20
CA LEU A 134 16.31 25.91 2.00
C LEU A 134 15.83 24.49 2.34
N SER A 135 14.96 23.97 1.46
CA SER A 135 14.57 22.56 1.46
C SER A 135 15.68 21.69 0.84
N VAL A 136 15.75 20.41 1.20
CA VAL A 136 16.73 19.45 0.64
C VAL A 136 16.74 19.46 -0.88
N ASP A 137 15.58 19.55 -1.53
CA ASP A 137 15.45 19.66 -3.00
C ASP A 137 16.10 20.93 -3.55
N LEU A 138 15.94 22.07 -2.87
CA LEU A 138 16.56 23.32 -3.31
C LEU A 138 18.07 23.32 -3.11
N ILE A 139 18.57 22.73 -2.02
CA ILE A 139 20.00 22.56 -1.78
C ILE A 139 20.60 21.64 -2.86
N ALA A 140 19.95 20.51 -3.14
CA ALA A 140 20.38 19.60 -4.19
C ALA A 140 20.46 20.29 -5.57
N ARG A 141 19.46 21.13 -5.91
CA ARG A 141 19.49 21.95 -7.13
C ARG A 141 20.60 23.00 -7.12
N LYS A 142 20.82 23.68 -5.99
CA LYS A 142 21.89 24.67 -5.82
C LYS A 142 23.27 24.08 -6.12
N TYR A 143 23.52 22.85 -5.69
CA TYR A 143 24.78 22.14 -5.92
C TYR A 143 24.79 21.24 -7.17
N GLY A 144 23.70 21.21 -7.94
CA GLY A 144 23.61 20.41 -9.17
C GLY A 144 23.65 18.89 -8.95
N ILE A 145 23.25 18.41 -7.76
CA ILE A 145 23.29 17.00 -7.35
C ILE A 145 21.89 16.45 -7.09
N SER A 146 21.79 15.14 -6.89
CA SER A 146 20.55 14.52 -6.39
C SER A 146 20.32 14.85 -4.92
N THR A 147 19.11 14.60 -4.42
CA THR A 147 18.76 14.84 -3.01
C THR A 147 19.48 13.90 -2.04
N GLU A 148 19.85 12.70 -2.51
CA GLU A 148 20.41 11.63 -1.67
C GLU A 148 21.78 11.98 -1.04
N PRO A 149 22.75 12.55 -1.78
CA PRO A 149 23.98 13.08 -1.18
C PRO A 149 23.74 14.10 -0.06
N ILE A 150 22.77 15.01 -0.22
CA ILE A 150 22.44 16.01 0.81
C ILE A 150 21.87 15.34 2.07
N LEU A 151 20.96 14.37 1.91
CA LEU A 151 20.40 13.61 3.03
C LEU A 151 21.47 12.82 3.79
N THR A 152 22.43 12.26 3.05
CA THR A 152 23.58 11.53 3.60
C THR A 152 24.50 12.48 4.37
N LEU A 153 24.82 13.64 3.80
CA LEU A 153 25.64 14.65 4.48
C LEU A 153 24.97 15.13 5.77
N LEU A 154 23.67 15.42 5.77
CA LEU A 154 22.94 15.83 6.98
C LEU A 154 23.06 14.78 8.09
N THR A 155 22.94 13.49 7.75
CA THR A 155 23.14 12.39 8.71
C THR A 155 24.58 12.32 9.22
N ASN A 156 25.57 12.40 8.32
CA ASN A 156 26.98 12.23 8.68
C ASN A 156 27.54 13.44 9.45
N THR A 157 27.02 14.65 9.22
CA THR A 157 27.43 15.86 9.94
C THR A 157 26.67 16.09 11.24
N ASN A 158 25.80 15.15 11.64
CA ASN A 158 24.94 15.19 12.81
C ASN A 158 24.01 16.44 12.86
N ILE A 159 23.54 16.89 11.70
CA ILE A 159 22.56 17.98 11.61
C ILE A 159 21.17 17.34 11.75
N GLN A 160 20.40 17.78 12.76
CA GLN A 160 19.07 17.24 13.00
C GLN A 160 18.14 17.49 11.80
N LYS A 161 17.58 16.43 11.24
CA LYS A 161 16.64 16.52 10.11
C LYS A 161 15.34 17.15 10.60
N ARG A 162 14.86 18.14 9.83
CA ARG A 162 13.56 18.79 10.08
C ARG A 162 12.44 17.76 10.11
N ASN A 163 11.55 17.85 11.09
CA ASN A 163 10.35 17.04 11.11
C ASN A 163 9.30 17.54 10.09
N ARG A 164 8.18 16.83 9.98
CA ARG A 164 7.10 17.17 9.03
C ARG A 164 6.48 18.55 9.29
N SER A 165 6.41 18.98 10.55
CA SER A 165 5.85 20.28 10.95
C SER A 165 6.79 21.43 10.58
N GLU A 166 8.07 21.31 10.88
CA GLU A 166 9.12 22.28 10.53
C GLU A 166 9.28 22.43 9.03
N SER A 167 9.26 21.30 8.29
CA SER A 167 9.29 21.32 6.83
C SER A 167 8.08 22.06 6.24
N ARG A 168 6.92 21.94 6.88
CA ARG A 168 5.69 22.65 6.49
C ARG A 168 5.78 24.15 6.77
N LYS A 169 6.25 24.56 7.96
CA LYS A 169 6.47 25.98 8.32
C LYS A 169 7.45 26.65 7.36
N LEU A 170 8.52 25.96 6.96
CA LEU A 170 9.46 26.47 5.96
C LEU A 170 8.81 26.63 4.58
N ALA A 171 8.01 25.65 4.15
CA ALA A 171 7.30 25.72 2.87
C ALA A 171 6.28 26.87 2.84
N GLU A 172 5.66 27.20 3.98
CA GLU A 172 4.78 28.35 4.15
C GLU A 172 5.57 29.68 4.14
N LYS A 173 6.72 29.75 4.83
CA LYS A 173 7.61 30.94 4.85
C LYS A 173 8.22 31.25 3.48
N THR A 174 8.56 30.23 2.70
CA THR A 174 9.17 30.36 1.37
C THR A 174 8.13 30.55 0.25
N GLY A 175 6.84 30.64 0.57
CA GLY A 175 5.76 30.81 -0.41
C GLY A 175 5.52 29.60 -1.33
N ARG A 176 6.25 28.50 -1.12
CA ARG A 176 6.13 27.26 -1.91
C ARG A 176 4.84 26.49 -1.61
N PHE A 177 4.23 26.74 -0.45
CA PHE A 177 2.96 26.17 -0.03
C PHE A 177 2.00 27.26 0.45
N PHE A 178 0.96 27.53 -0.33
CA PHE A 178 -0.15 28.38 0.08
C PHE A 178 -1.24 27.51 0.72
N SER A 179 -1.40 27.60 2.03
CA SER A 179 -2.53 26.96 2.71
C SER A 179 -3.81 27.74 2.41
N TRP A 180 -4.65 27.23 1.52
CA TRP A 180 -5.96 27.83 1.17
C TRP A 180 -6.94 27.93 2.37
N ASN A 181 -6.60 27.28 3.49
CA ASN A 181 -7.37 27.26 4.73
C ASN A 181 -6.77 28.15 5.85
N LYS A 182 -5.87 29.09 5.53
CA LYS A 182 -5.36 30.03 6.55
C LYS A 182 -6.53 30.78 7.21
N GLY A 183 -6.69 30.60 8.52
CA GLY A 183 -7.67 31.32 9.35
C GLY A 183 -9.11 30.80 9.31
N LYS A 184 -9.42 29.76 8.52
CA LYS A 184 -10.78 29.21 8.41
C LYS A 184 -10.88 27.93 9.25
N GLY A 185 -11.64 28.03 10.35
CA GLY A 185 -11.91 26.89 11.22
C GLY A 185 -12.66 25.78 10.48
N ILE A 186 -12.66 24.58 11.06
CA ILE A 186 -13.41 23.40 10.57
C ILE A 186 -14.91 23.69 10.33
N ASN A 187 -15.43 24.77 10.94
CA ASN A 187 -16.81 25.21 10.88
C ASN A 187 -17.11 26.21 9.73
N ASP A 188 -16.15 26.54 8.85
CA ASP A 188 -16.43 27.39 7.68
C ASP A 188 -17.35 26.63 6.69
N PRO A 189 -18.54 27.18 6.35
CA PRO A 189 -19.51 26.52 5.48
C PRO A 189 -18.93 26.13 4.11
N LYS A 190 -18.02 26.94 3.56
CA LYS A 190 -17.38 26.66 2.26
C LYS A 190 -16.41 25.47 2.34
N ILE A 191 -15.76 25.27 3.49
CA ILE A 191 -14.87 24.12 3.72
C ILE A 191 -15.70 22.84 3.89
N ALA A 192 -16.83 22.91 4.61
CA ALA A 192 -17.74 21.79 4.76
C ALA A 192 -18.31 21.35 3.40
N GLU A 193 -18.76 22.30 2.58
CA GLU A 193 -19.25 22.05 1.22
C GLU A 193 -18.15 21.46 0.32
N MET A 194 -16.93 22.00 0.37
CA MET A 194 -15.80 21.47 -0.38
C MET A 194 -15.46 20.03 0.04
N MET A 195 -15.48 19.72 1.33
CA MET A 195 -15.25 18.37 1.86
C MET A 195 -16.34 17.40 1.43
N GLN A 196 -17.61 17.83 1.46
CA GLN A 196 -18.73 17.04 0.94
C GLN A 196 -18.57 16.76 -0.57
N ASN A 197 -18.18 17.77 -1.36
CA ASN A 197 -17.93 17.62 -2.79
C ASN A 197 -16.74 16.70 -3.10
N LEU A 198 -15.66 16.79 -2.32
CA LEU A 198 -14.51 15.88 -2.42
C LEU A 198 -14.90 14.45 -2.05
N HIS A 199 -15.68 14.27 -0.99
CA HIS A 199 -16.19 12.96 -0.59
C HIS A 199 -17.10 12.38 -1.68
N LYS A 200 -18.01 13.17 -2.23
CA LYS A 200 -18.89 12.78 -3.34
C LYS A 200 -18.07 12.35 -4.56
N LYS A 201 -17.09 13.15 -5.00
CA LYS A 201 -16.17 12.78 -6.10
C LYS A 201 -15.38 11.51 -5.82
N GLN A 202 -14.93 11.29 -4.58
CA GLN A 202 -14.26 10.05 -4.20
C GLN A 202 -15.19 8.84 -4.28
N MET A 203 -16.42 8.98 -3.82
CA MET A 203 -17.43 7.92 -3.86
C MET A 203 -17.81 7.60 -5.31
N GLU A 204 -18.06 8.60 -6.14
CA GLU A 204 -18.31 8.44 -7.59
C GLU A 204 -17.15 7.71 -8.29
N LYS A 205 -15.89 8.10 -8.01
CA LYS A 205 -14.72 7.44 -8.57
C LYS A 205 -14.61 5.98 -8.12
N LYS A 206 -14.93 5.70 -6.85
CA LYS A 206 -14.92 4.35 -6.29
C LYS A 206 -16.00 3.48 -6.95
N ASP A 207 -17.17 4.03 -7.20
CA ASP A 207 -18.27 3.32 -7.85
C ASP A 207 -17.98 3.09 -9.34
N GLN A 208 -17.44 4.09 -10.06
CA GLN A 208 -16.93 3.88 -11.42
C GLN A 208 -15.87 2.78 -11.50
N THR A 209 -14.98 2.72 -10.52
CA THR A 209 -13.94 1.67 -10.46
C THR A 209 -14.56 0.28 -10.26
N LYS A 210 -15.56 0.16 -9.37
CA LYS A 210 -16.29 -1.10 -9.17
C LYS A 210 -17.05 -1.54 -10.41
N ILE A 211 -17.71 -0.60 -11.11
CA ILE A 211 -18.43 -0.87 -12.35
C ILE A 211 -17.46 -1.43 -13.40
N LYS A 212 -16.33 -0.75 -13.65
CA LYS A 212 -15.28 -1.22 -14.58
C LYS A 212 -14.74 -2.60 -14.20
N GLN A 213 -14.51 -2.85 -12.91
CA GLN A 213 -14.07 -4.17 -12.43
C GLN A 213 -15.14 -5.26 -12.65
N SER A 214 -16.42 -4.92 -12.46
CA SER A 214 -17.55 -5.82 -12.72
C SER A 214 -17.65 -6.17 -14.20
N GLU A 215 -17.58 -5.17 -15.09
CA GLU A 215 -17.59 -5.34 -16.54
C GLU A 215 -16.40 -6.17 -17.03
N THR A 216 -15.20 -5.88 -16.52
CA THR A 216 -13.99 -6.65 -16.85
C THR A 216 -14.14 -8.11 -16.43
N ARG A 217 -14.69 -8.37 -15.24
CA ARG A 217 -14.98 -9.73 -14.79
C ARG A 217 -16.01 -10.41 -15.69
N LYS A 218 -17.13 -9.75 -16.01
CA LYS A 218 -18.16 -10.28 -16.93
C LYS A 218 -17.54 -10.67 -18.27
N ARG A 219 -16.68 -9.81 -18.83
CA ARG A 219 -15.95 -10.09 -20.07
C ARG A 219 -15.01 -11.30 -19.94
N LEU A 220 -14.19 -11.35 -18.90
CA LEU A 220 -13.28 -12.49 -18.67
C LEU A 220 -14.03 -13.80 -18.42
N PHE A 221 -15.22 -13.75 -17.82
CA PHE A 221 -16.13 -14.89 -17.69
C PHE A 221 -16.68 -15.33 -19.06
N ALA A 222 -17.16 -14.40 -19.88
CA ALA A 222 -17.66 -14.70 -21.23
C ALA A 222 -16.56 -15.26 -22.15
N GLU A 223 -15.32 -14.77 -22.00
CA GLU A 223 -14.13 -15.27 -22.71
C GLU A 223 -13.60 -16.60 -22.13
N GLY A 224 -14.24 -17.18 -21.10
CA GLY A 224 -13.83 -18.45 -20.47
C GLY A 224 -12.52 -18.39 -19.66
N LYS A 225 -11.90 -17.21 -19.55
CA LYS A 225 -10.64 -16.98 -18.83
C LYS A 225 -10.80 -16.93 -17.32
N LEU A 226 -12.02 -16.72 -16.82
CA LEU A 226 -12.36 -16.77 -15.39
C LEU A 226 -13.33 -17.93 -15.13
N LYS A 227 -12.94 -18.87 -14.25
CA LYS A 227 -13.85 -19.92 -13.77
C LYS A 227 -14.73 -19.40 -12.64
N SER A 228 -16.00 -19.80 -12.65
CA SER A 228 -16.93 -19.49 -11.56
C SER A 228 -16.51 -20.29 -10.33
N TRP A 229 -16.43 -19.64 -9.16
CA TRP A 229 -16.16 -20.34 -7.90
C TRP A 229 -17.28 -21.33 -7.54
N ASN A 230 -18.50 -21.12 -8.08
CA ASN A 230 -19.60 -22.06 -7.94
C ASN A 230 -19.62 -23.00 -9.16
N LYS A 231 -19.14 -24.23 -8.94
CA LYS A 231 -18.85 -25.30 -9.91
C LYS A 231 -20.01 -25.71 -10.85
N TRP A 232 -21.24 -25.22 -10.63
CA TRP A 232 -22.46 -25.69 -11.33
C TRP A 232 -23.49 -24.60 -11.70
N LYS A 233 -23.13 -23.31 -11.70
CA LYS A 233 -24.03 -22.24 -12.17
C LYS A 233 -23.39 -21.43 -13.29
N THR A 234 -23.99 -21.50 -14.48
CA THR A 234 -23.66 -20.72 -15.67
C THR A 234 -24.40 -19.38 -15.59
N GLY A 235 -23.76 -18.36 -15.02
CA GLY A 235 -24.27 -16.99 -15.09
C GLY A 235 -23.68 -16.04 -14.06
N VAL A 236 -23.25 -14.86 -14.51
CA VAL A 236 -22.93 -13.74 -13.63
C VAL A 236 -24.25 -13.26 -13.01
N TYR A 237 -24.41 -13.40 -11.69
CA TYR A 237 -25.57 -12.91 -10.96
C TYR A 237 -25.84 -11.42 -11.30
N SER A 238 -27.12 -11.04 -11.42
CA SER A 238 -27.49 -9.63 -11.59
C SER A 238 -26.99 -8.80 -10.40
N GLU A 239 -26.74 -7.50 -10.61
CA GLU A 239 -26.27 -6.59 -9.54
C GLU A 239 -27.24 -6.60 -8.35
N GLU A 240 -28.54 -6.75 -8.62
CA GLU A 240 -29.59 -6.93 -7.62
C GLU A 240 -29.44 -8.23 -6.83
N THR A 241 -29.19 -9.36 -7.50
CA THR A 241 -28.97 -10.65 -6.83
C THR A 241 -27.68 -10.66 -6.02
N ILE A 242 -26.60 -10.04 -6.52
CA ILE A 242 -25.35 -9.85 -5.76
C ILE A 242 -25.60 -9.02 -4.51
N ASN A 243 -26.36 -7.93 -4.62
CA ASN A 243 -26.70 -7.08 -3.48
C ASN A 243 -27.64 -7.79 -2.49
N LYS A 244 -28.58 -8.62 -2.96
CA LYS A 244 -29.40 -9.50 -2.11
C LYS A 244 -28.51 -10.50 -1.34
N ILE A 245 -27.55 -11.14 -2.01
CA ILE A 245 -26.59 -12.06 -1.37
C ILE A 245 -25.69 -11.32 -0.37
N ARG A 246 -25.18 -10.13 -0.71
CA ARG A 246 -24.37 -9.32 0.20
C ARG A 246 -25.17 -8.88 1.43
N LYS A 247 -26.41 -8.42 1.24
CA LYS A 247 -27.32 -8.01 2.31
C LYS A 247 -27.68 -9.20 3.21
N ALA A 248 -27.92 -10.37 2.62
CA ALA A 248 -28.14 -11.60 3.36
C ALA A 248 -26.89 -12.01 4.17
N ARG A 249 -25.70 -11.95 3.56
CA ARG A 249 -24.42 -12.26 4.23
C ARG A 249 -24.04 -11.29 5.34
N LEU A 250 -24.35 -10.00 5.20
CA LEU A 250 -24.11 -8.98 6.23
C LEU A 250 -24.85 -9.27 7.55
N GLY A 251 -25.97 -10.01 7.48
CA GLY A 251 -26.73 -10.46 8.65
C GLY A 251 -26.43 -11.89 9.11
N GLN A 252 -25.59 -12.64 8.39
CA GLN A 252 -25.27 -14.02 8.74
C GLN A 252 -24.15 -14.04 9.80
N LYS A 253 -24.49 -14.52 11.00
CA LYS A 253 -23.51 -14.90 12.01
C LYS A 253 -22.91 -16.24 11.58
N ILE A 254 -21.66 -16.25 11.12
CA ILE A 254 -20.91 -17.50 10.96
C ILE A 254 -20.56 -17.95 12.38
N THR A 255 -21.04 -19.11 12.78
CA THR A 255 -20.97 -19.57 14.17
C THR A 255 -19.82 -20.53 14.46
N LYS A 256 -19.13 -21.03 13.44
CA LYS A 256 -18.06 -22.03 13.57
C LYS A 256 -17.01 -21.88 12.47
N ASN A 257 -15.77 -22.30 12.73
CA ASN A 257 -14.63 -22.21 11.83
C ASN A 257 -14.43 -20.77 11.33
N THR A 258 -14.58 -19.81 12.23
CA THR A 258 -14.30 -18.42 11.91
C THR A 258 -12.80 -18.23 11.66
N LYS A 259 -12.43 -17.14 10.99
CA LYS A 259 -11.02 -16.80 10.74
C LYS A 259 -10.15 -16.81 12.01
N PRO A 260 -10.57 -16.21 13.15
CA PRO A 260 -9.75 -16.27 14.36
C PRO A 260 -9.61 -17.69 14.91
N GLU A 261 -10.63 -18.54 14.84
CA GLU A 261 -10.52 -19.96 15.24
C GLU A 261 -9.50 -20.72 14.38
N GLN A 262 -9.55 -20.54 13.05
CA GLN A 262 -8.60 -21.19 12.14
C GLN A 262 -7.15 -20.73 12.39
N LEU A 263 -6.95 -19.43 12.62
CA LEU A 263 -5.64 -18.89 12.96
C LEU A 263 -5.14 -19.41 14.30
N MET A 264 -6.00 -19.46 15.32
CA MET A 264 -5.66 -20.02 16.62
C MET A 264 -5.25 -21.48 16.51
N ARG A 265 -5.97 -22.30 15.74
CA ARG A 265 -5.62 -23.71 15.52
C ARG A 265 -4.21 -23.87 14.95
N LEU A 266 -3.89 -23.11 13.89
CA LEU A 266 -2.56 -23.10 13.29
C LEU A 266 -1.47 -22.62 14.26
N LEU A 267 -1.78 -21.65 15.12
CA LEU A 267 -0.84 -21.16 16.13
C LEU A 267 -0.57 -22.20 17.21
N LEU A 268 -1.60 -22.93 17.68
CA LEU A 268 -1.46 -23.99 18.66
C LEU A 268 -0.68 -25.18 18.10
N GLU A 269 -0.97 -25.59 16.87
CA GLU A 269 -0.24 -26.65 16.14
C GLU A 269 1.23 -26.30 15.99
N LYS A 270 1.56 -25.09 15.53
CA LYS A 270 2.95 -24.66 15.32
C LYS A 270 3.78 -24.60 16.62
N ASN A 271 3.12 -24.52 17.78
CA ASN A 271 3.77 -24.38 19.08
C ASN A 271 3.69 -25.66 19.93
N ASP A 272 3.29 -26.79 19.32
CA ASP A 272 3.16 -28.10 19.97
C ASP A 272 2.20 -28.10 21.18
N LEU A 273 1.16 -27.27 21.12
CA LEU A 273 0.15 -27.14 22.18
C LEU A 273 -1.13 -27.93 21.88
N THR A 274 -1.06 -28.96 21.03
CA THR A 274 -2.24 -29.77 20.68
C THR A 274 -2.51 -30.88 21.70
N ASN A 275 -1.55 -31.20 22.57
CA ASN A 275 -1.73 -32.23 23.58
C ASN A 275 -2.74 -31.79 24.66
N GLY A 276 -3.76 -32.61 24.90
CA GLY A 276 -4.85 -32.32 25.85
C GLY A 276 -5.84 -31.23 25.38
N LEU A 277 -5.71 -30.73 24.15
CA LEU A 277 -6.60 -29.74 23.54
C LEU A 277 -7.90 -30.39 23.07
N VAL A 278 -9.05 -29.81 23.43
CA VAL A 278 -10.36 -30.21 22.94
C VAL A 278 -11.06 -29.00 22.31
N GLU A 279 -11.46 -29.13 21.05
CA GLU A 279 -12.22 -28.11 20.34
C GLU A 279 -13.71 -28.19 20.67
N GLN A 280 -14.38 -27.04 20.76
CA GLN A 280 -15.83 -26.95 21.00
C GLN A 280 -16.28 -27.78 22.23
N TYR A 281 -15.49 -27.72 23.30
CA TYR A 281 -15.74 -28.50 24.50
C TYR A 281 -17.04 -28.08 25.19
N GLY A 282 -18.00 -29.00 25.33
CA GLY A 282 -19.29 -28.73 25.97
C GLY A 282 -19.16 -28.62 27.49
N LEU A 283 -18.77 -27.44 27.99
CA LEU A 283 -18.49 -27.21 29.40
C LEU A 283 -19.80 -26.93 30.17
N LYS A 284 -20.19 -27.90 31.02
CA LYS A 284 -21.37 -27.83 31.89
C LYS A 284 -20.99 -27.51 33.33
N ILE A 285 -21.58 -26.45 33.89
CA ILE A 285 -21.49 -26.05 35.29
C ILE A 285 -22.91 -25.94 35.84
N GLY A 286 -23.38 -26.96 36.56
CA GLY A 286 -24.78 -27.06 36.96
C GLY A 286 -25.73 -26.97 35.76
N LYS A 287 -26.63 -25.97 35.76
CA LYS A 287 -27.54 -25.68 34.63
C LYS A 287 -26.90 -24.80 33.55
N PHE A 288 -25.69 -24.29 33.76
CA PHE A 288 -25.00 -23.42 32.82
C PHE A 288 -24.21 -24.23 31.80
N LEU A 289 -24.44 -23.98 30.51
CA LEU A 289 -23.69 -24.59 29.42
C LEU A 289 -22.98 -23.49 28.62
N THR A 290 -21.67 -23.63 28.47
CA THR A 290 -20.87 -22.81 27.56
C THR A 290 -19.98 -23.70 26.71
N ILE A 291 -19.63 -23.22 25.53
CA ILE A 291 -18.80 -23.95 24.57
C ILE A 291 -17.65 -23.01 24.21
N PRO A 292 -16.50 -23.08 24.91
CA PRO A 292 -15.28 -22.44 24.44
C PRO A 292 -14.86 -22.98 23.07
N ASP A 293 -14.15 -22.16 22.30
CA ASP A 293 -13.62 -22.57 21.00
C ASP A 293 -12.56 -23.67 21.17
N PHE A 294 -11.72 -23.50 22.20
CA PHE A 294 -10.69 -24.46 22.60
C PHE A 294 -10.66 -24.62 24.12
N ALA A 295 -10.39 -25.81 24.62
CA ALA A 295 -10.24 -26.06 26.05
C ALA A 295 -9.12 -27.06 26.33
N TYR A 296 -8.50 -26.93 27.51
CA TYR A 296 -7.66 -27.97 28.11
C TYR A 296 -8.36 -28.44 29.39
N PRO A 297 -9.21 -29.48 29.33
CA PRO A 297 -10.02 -29.89 30.47
C PRO A 297 -9.21 -30.29 31.70
N GLU A 298 -8.08 -30.97 31.50
CA GLU A 298 -7.15 -31.35 32.58
C GLU A 298 -6.61 -30.15 33.35
N HIS A 299 -6.40 -29.03 32.65
CA HIS A 299 -5.86 -27.79 33.21
C HIS A 299 -6.96 -26.79 33.58
N LYS A 300 -8.24 -27.17 33.42
CA LYS A 300 -9.43 -26.31 33.56
C LYS A 300 -9.27 -24.96 32.83
N LEU A 301 -8.66 -24.97 31.65
CA LEU A 301 -8.43 -23.78 30.83
C LEU A 301 -9.45 -23.73 29.69
N ALA A 302 -10.16 -22.62 29.54
CA ALA A 302 -11.14 -22.39 28.47
C ALA A 302 -10.72 -21.17 27.64
N ILE A 303 -10.63 -21.32 26.32
CA ILE A 303 -10.13 -20.30 25.40
C ILE A 303 -11.25 -19.91 24.43
N TYR A 304 -11.48 -18.60 24.30
CA TYR A 304 -12.43 -17.99 23.37
C TYR A 304 -11.71 -17.07 22.38
N CYS A 305 -12.11 -17.16 21.11
CA CYS A 305 -11.61 -16.41 19.98
C CYS A 305 -12.66 -15.37 19.55
N ASP A 306 -12.61 -14.18 20.15
CA ASP A 306 -13.65 -13.17 20.02
C ASP A 306 -13.39 -12.26 18.81
N GLY A 307 -14.38 -12.14 17.92
CA GLY A 307 -14.38 -11.12 16.86
C GLY A 307 -14.75 -9.73 17.40
N GLU A 308 -13.99 -8.69 17.05
CA GLU A 308 -14.13 -7.34 17.62
C GLU A 308 -15.54 -6.78 17.48
N PHE A 309 -16.17 -6.98 16.32
CA PHE A 309 -17.48 -6.40 16.05
C PHE A 309 -18.59 -7.03 16.91
N TRP A 310 -18.61 -8.36 17.03
CA TRP A 310 -19.70 -9.08 17.69
C TRP A 310 -19.61 -9.03 19.22
N HIS A 311 -18.40 -9.00 19.76
CA HIS A 311 -18.16 -8.94 21.21
C HIS A 311 -17.91 -7.51 21.72
N GLY A 312 -17.96 -6.51 20.83
CA GLY A 312 -17.93 -5.10 21.21
C GLY A 312 -16.53 -4.52 21.47
N GLY A 313 -15.49 -5.10 20.89
CA GLY A 313 -14.11 -4.61 20.87
C GLY A 313 -13.91 -3.38 19.96
N PHE A 314 -14.83 -2.42 20.00
CA PHE A 314 -14.88 -1.30 19.05
C PHE A 314 -13.63 -0.39 19.06
N HIS A 315 -12.95 -0.32 20.21
CA HIS A 315 -11.66 0.37 20.39
C HIS A 315 -10.57 -0.16 19.43
N HIS A 316 -10.67 -1.41 19.00
CA HIS A 316 -9.72 -2.05 18.10
C HIS A 316 -10.04 -1.85 16.60
N ILE A 317 -11.23 -1.37 16.25
CA ILE A 317 -11.70 -1.25 14.86
C ILE A 317 -12.06 0.18 14.45
N ASN A 318 -11.65 1.18 15.23
CA ASN A 318 -11.96 2.61 15.01
C ASN A 318 -13.46 2.87 14.80
N GLN A 319 -14.31 2.11 15.49
CA GLN A 319 -15.76 2.30 15.51
C GLN A 319 -16.18 2.71 16.93
N SER A 320 -17.36 3.29 17.06
CA SER A 320 -17.93 3.65 18.37
C SER A 320 -19.27 2.97 18.53
N PHE A 321 -19.41 2.21 19.62
CA PHE A 321 -20.68 1.58 20.00
C PHE A 321 -21.79 2.61 20.22
N GLU A 322 -21.45 3.75 20.81
CA GLU A 322 -22.40 4.84 21.10
C GLU A 322 -22.96 5.45 19.82
N LYS A 323 -22.09 5.65 18.82
CA LYS A 323 -22.45 6.18 17.50
C LYS A 323 -23.18 5.17 16.61
N MET A 324 -23.33 3.92 17.04
CA MET A 324 -24.08 2.91 16.32
C MET A 324 -25.57 3.21 16.39
N LYS A 325 -26.26 3.14 15.24
CA LYS A 325 -27.72 3.28 15.16
C LYS A 325 -28.38 2.29 16.10
N GLU A 326 -29.36 2.79 16.85
CA GLU A 326 -30.19 1.96 17.70
C GLU A 326 -30.96 0.94 16.87
N GLY A 327 -31.10 -0.27 17.40
CA GLY A 327 -31.74 -1.38 16.73
C GLY A 327 -31.17 -2.73 17.16
N ARG A 328 -31.70 -3.79 16.52
CA ARG A 328 -31.45 -5.19 16.87
C ARG A 328 -29.97 -5.55 17.01
N VAL A 329 -29.09 -4.95 16.19
CA VAL A 329 -27.66 -5.24 16.23
C VAL A 329 -27.02 -4.68 17.51
N LYS A 330 -27.29 -3.41 17.87
CA LYS A 330 -26.74 -2.78 19.08
C LYS A 330 -27.19 -3.52 20.35
N GLU A 331 -28.47 -3.90 20.40
CA GLU A 331 -29.03 -4.69 21.49
C GLU A 331 -28.42 -6.10 21.57
N SER A 332 -28.21 -6.76 20.42
CA SER A 332 -27.56 -8.07 20.39
C SER A 332 -26.12 -8.05 20.91
N ILE A 333 -25.39 -6.97 20.63
CA ILE A 333 -24.01 -6.80 21.12
C ILE A 333 -24.02 -6.54 22.63
N LYS A 334 -24.97 -5.74 23.15
CA LYS A 334 -25.15 -5.55 24.59
C LYS A 334 -25.42 -6.87 25.31
N LYS A 335 -26.40 -7.63 24.83
CA LYS A 335 -26.74 -8.97 25.36
C LYS A 335 -25.56 -9.95 25.28
N THR A 336 -24.75 -9.87 24.22
CA THR A 336 -23.54 -10.70 24.06
C THR A 336 -22.50 -10.35 25.12
N ARG A 337 -22.21 -9.05 25.35
CA ARG A 337 -21.28 -8.60 26.40
C ARG A 337 -21.71 -9.02 27.81
N GLU A 338 -22.99 -8.86 28.13
CA GLU A 338 -23.56 -9.30 29.40
C GLU A 338 -23.42 -10.82 29.59
N LYS A 339 -23.72 -11.58 28.53
CA LYS A 339 -23.54 -13.04 28.51
C LYS A 339 -22.07 -13.43 28.66
N ASP A 340 -21.15 -12.76 27.98
CA ASP A 340 -19.71 -13.05 28.05
C ASP A 340 -19.13 -12.79 29.44
N ALA A 341 -19.55 -11.69 30.09
CA ALA A 341 -19.20 -11.41 31.47
C ALA A 341 -19.73 -12.52 32.40
N LYS A 342 -21.01 -12.91 32.23
CA LYS A 342 -21.61 -14.00 33.02
C LYS A 342 -20.87 -15.32 32.82
N ILE A 343 -20.50 -15.66 31.58
CA ILE A 343 -19.67 -16.84 31.26
C ILE A 343 -18.34 -16.75 32.01
N HIS A 344 -17.66 -15.61 31.92
CA HIS A 344 -16.36 -15.40 32.54
C HIS A 344 -16.41 -15.65 34.05
N PHE A 345 -17.33 -14.98 34.75
CA PHE A 345 -17.46 -15.14 36.20
C PHE A 345 -17.91 -16.56 36.59
N THR A 346 -18.82 -17.16 35.83
CA THR A 346 -19.27 -18.53 36.13
C THR A 346 -18.13 -19.54 36.01
N LEU A 347 -17.31 -19.43 34.95
CA LEU A 347 -16.14 -20.29 34.77
C LEU A 347 -15.11 -20.05 35.88
N TRP A 348 -14.79 -18.79 36.14
CA TRP A 348 -13.84 -18.39 37.16
C TRP A 348 -14.19 -18.95 38.54
N ASN A 349 -15.43 -18.78 38.98
CA ASN A 349 -15.89 -19.24 40.29
C ASN A 349 -15.94 -20.77 40.42
N ASN A 350 -16.01 -21.50 39.28
CA ASN A 350 -16.04 -22.96 39.25
C ASN A 350 -14.68 -23.58 38.95
N GLY A 351 -13.60 -22.83 39.18
CA GLY A 351 -12.25 -23.37 39.08
C GLY A 351 -11.65 -23.28 37.67
N TRP A 352 -12.39 -22.81 36.68
CA TRP A 352 -11.91 -22.68 35.31
C TRP A 352 -11.26 -21.32 35.06
N THR A 353 -10.25 -21.30 34.21
CA THR A 353 -9.60 -20.07 33.77
C THR A 353 -10.08 -19.73 32.35
N PRO A 354 -10.97 -18.74 32.18
CA PRO A 354 -11.36 -18.26 30.86
C PRO A 354 -10.33 -17.28 30.31
N LEU A 355 -9.72 -17.62 29.17
CA LEU A 355 -8.92 -16.70 28.35
C LEU A 355 -9.72 -16.28 27.12
N ARG A 356 -9.82 -14.98 26.88
CA ARG A 356 -10.50 -14.42 25.72
C ARG A 356 -9.52 -13.61 24.89
N PHE A 357 -9.37 -13.95 23.63
CA PHE A 357 -8.46 -13.28 22.71
C PHE A 357 -9.23 -12.64 21.56
N TRP A 358 -8.99 -11.35 21.33
CA TRP A 358 -9.53 -10.64 20.17
C TRP A 358 -8.87 -11.14 18.89
N GLN A 359 -9.62 -11.23 17.78
CA GLN A 359 -9.10 -11.61 16.46
C GLN A 359 -7.83 -10.83 16.08
N ARG A 360 -7.78 -9.52 16.32
CA ARG A 360 -6.65 -8.65 16.03
C ARG A 360 -5.43 -9.00 16.87
N ALA A 361 -5.59 -9.45 18.12
CA ALA A 361 -4.47 -9.91 18.93
C ALA A 361 -3.89 -11.21 18.36
N ILE A 362 -4.75 -12.14 17.92
CA ILE A 362 -4.35 -13.38 17.25
C ILE A 362 -3.61 -13.07 15.93
N GLU A 363 -4.06 -12.06 15.17
CA GLU A 363 -3.45 -11.68 13.88
C GLU A 363 -2.17 -10.84 14.02
N LYS A 364 -2.06 -9.97 15.03
CA LYS A 364 -0.99 -8.96 15.11
C LYS A 364 0.08 -9.25 16.16
N THR A 365 -0.28 -9.99 17.21
CA THR A 365 0.60 -10.32 18.33
C THR A 365 0.42 -11.79 18.74
N PRO A 366 0.58 -12.75 17.81
CA PRO A 366 0.37 -14.16 18.09
C PRO A 366 1.33 -14.71 19.16
N GLU A 367 2.54 -14.15 19.27
CA GLU A 367 3.54 -14.57 20.26
C GLU A 367 3.03 -14.34 21.68
N TRP A 368 2.43 -13.17 21.94
CA TRP A 368 1.85 -12.83 23.24
C TRP A 368 0.67 -13.76 23.58
N VAL A 369 -0.18 -14.08 22.60
CA VAL A 369 -1.31 -15.01 22.79
C VAL A 369 -0.81 -16.37 23.26
N ILE A 370 0.20 -16.92 22.58
CA ILE A 370 0.81 -18.20 22.94
C ILE A 370 1.50 -18.16 24.29
N GLU A 371 2.20 -17.06 24.61
CA GLU A 371 2.83 -16.88 25.92
C GLU A 371 1.78 -16.92 27.05
N GLN A 372 0.63 -16.26 26.87
CA GLN A 372 -0.45 -16.32 27.86
C GLN A 372 -1.00 -17.74 28.03
N ILE A 373 -1.16 -18.49 26.94
CA ILE A 373 -1.62 -19.88 27.00
C ILE A 373 -0.58 -20.74 27.73
N LYS A 374 0.70 -20.64 27.38
CA LYS A 374 1.80 -21.38 28.03
C LYS A 374 1.89 -21.09 29.53
N LYS A 375 1.75 -19.82 29.95
CA LYS A 375 1.71 -19.46 31.37
C LYS A 375 0.57 -20.14 32.13
N ASN A 376 -0.61 -20.24 31.51
CA ASN A 376 -1.76 -20.88 32.14
C ASN A 376 -1.76 -22.42 32.05
N LEU A 377 -0.82 -23.02 31.31
CA LEU A 377 -0.64 -24.47 31.22
C LEU A 377 0.52 -24.99 32.07
N PHE A 378 1.68 -24.31 32.01
CA PHE A 378 2.94 -24.87 32.51
C PHE A 378 3.55 -24.10 33.68
N ASP A 379 3.23 -22.81 33.84
CA ASP A 379 3.80 -21.98 34.91
C ASP A 379 3.03 -22.18 36.22
N LYS A 380 3.55 -23.09 37.06
CA LYS A 380 2.94 -23.45 38.34
C LYS A 380 2.83 -22.27 39.31
N GLU A 381 3.78 -21.34 39.27
CA GLU A 381 3.75 -20.18 40.16
C GLU A 381 2.66 -19.20 39.73
N TYR A 382 2.57 -18.95 38.43
CA TYR A 382 1.51 -18.13 37.84
C TYR A 382 0.11 -18.70 38.12
N ILE A 383 -0.06 -20.02 37.98
CA ILE A 383 -1.32 -20.71 38.26
C ILE A 383 -1.69 -20.57 39.75
N LYS A 384 -0.74 -20.83 40.66
CA LYS A 384 -0.98 -20.65 42.11
C LYS A 384 -1.37 -19.21 42.46
N LYS A 385 -0.71 -18.22 41.85
CA LYS A 385 -1.04 -16.81 42.04
C LYS A 385 -2.48 -16.51 41.61
N ARG A 386 -2.88 -16.94 40.41
CA ARG A 386 -4.25 -16.79 39.88
C ARG A 386 -5.29 -17.48 40.76
N GLU A 387 -4.97 -18.65 41.32
CA GLU A 387 -5.84 -19.34 42.27
C GLU A 387 -5.97 -18.60 43.61
N ALA A 388 -4.90 -17.99 44.10
CA ALA A 388 -4.94 -17.14 45.30
C ALA A 388 -5.80 -15.89 45.07
N GLU A 389 -5.61 -15.19 43.95
CA GLU A 389 -6.45 -14.05 43.52
C GLU A 389 -7.92 -14.46 43.46
N ARG A 390 -8.23 -15.64 42.89
CA ARG A 390 -9.60 -16.18 42.84
C ARG A 390 -10.20 -16.37 44.24
N LYS A 391 -9.44 -16.94 45.17
CA LYS A 391 -9.91 -17.16 46.55
C LYS A 391 -10.20 -15.83 47.25
N GLU A 392 -9.31 -14.85 47.09
CA GLU A 392 -9.51 -13.50 47.64
C GLU A 392 -10.79 -12.86 47.10
N TYR A 393 -10.99 -12.88 45.78
CA TYR A 393 -12.22 -12.36 45.14
C TYR A 393 -13.50 -13.04 45.61
N LEU A 394 -13.48 -14.35 45.88
CA LEU A 394 -14.64 -15.08 46.41
C LEU A 394 -14.95 -14.75 47.88
N THR A 395 -13.96 -14.25 48.62
CA THR A 395 -14.11 -13.85 50.04
C THR A 395 -14.46 -12.37 50.23
N MET A 396 -14.41 -11.55 49.18
CA MET A 396 -14.81 -10.15 49.28
C MET A 396 -16.33 -10.04 49.48
N PRO A 397 -16.81 -9.24 50.45
CA PRO A 397 -18.23 -8.99 50.60
C PRO A 397 -18.75 -8.31 49.33
N VAL A 398 -19.87 -8.80 48.81
CA VAL A 398 -20.57 -8.17 47.69
C VAL A 398 -21.19 -6.87 48.22
N ILE A 399 -20.60 -5.74 47.86
CA ILE A 399 -21.11 -4.39 48.19
C ILE A 399 -22.32 -4.06 47.32
#